data_AF-A0A1Q5FV51-F1
#
_entry.id   AF-A0A1Q5FV51-F1
#
_cell.length_a   1.000
_cell.length_b   1.000
_cell.length_c   1.000
_cell.angle_alpha   90.00
_cell.angle_beta   90.00
_cell.angle_gamma   90.00
#
_symmetry.space_group_name_H-M   'P 1'
#
loop_
_entity.id
_entity.type
_entity.pdbx_description
1 polymer ?
#
loop_
_entity_poly.entity_id
_entity_poly.type
_entity_poly.pdbx_seq_one_letter_code
_entity_poly.pdbx_strand_id
1 'polypeptide(L)'
;MVTQSGGFDPALTRRSRIAIGAGPWIVAAVVHLVVYAIVHGQLPNEVVSHVGGDGPDGFMEPLKLVAITVGVFLGEAVLFGYLLVRRQQTVEQYRLLAACAWGVAAGEGYLLIASFAANAGLSDPRDLDFPMSVHVPVAIAICLVVGAIGATLVWKADRR
;
A
#
# COMPACT_ATOMS: atom_id res chain seq x y z
N MET A 1 -15.27 -30.03 -28.04
CA MET A 1 -14.09 -30.39 -27.24
C MET A 1 -13.73 -29.18 -26.39
N VAL A 2 -14.22 -29.12 -25.15
CA VAL A 2 -13.96 -27.99 -24.25
C VAL A 2 -12.62 -28.23 -23.59
N THR A 3 -11.60 -27.46 -23.96
CA THR A 3 -10.33 -27.42 -23.23
C THR A 3 -10.63 -26.99 -21.80
N GLN A 4 -10.44 -27.88 -20.84
CA GLN A 4 -10.30 -27.47 -19.45
C GLN A 4 -9.05 -26.56 -19.41
N SER A 5 -9.25 -25.25 -19.39
CA SER A 5 -8.19 -24.32 -19.03
C SER A 5 -7.88 -24.58 -17.56
N GLY A 6 -6.92 -25.48 -17.33
CA GLY A 6 -6.45 -25.83 -16.00
C GLY A 6 -5.92 -24.58 -15.32
N GLY A 7 -6.76 -23.94 -14.50
CA GLY A 7 -6.37 -22.84 -13.66
C GLY A 7 -5.29 -23.30 -12.71
N PHE A 8 -4.30 -22.44 -12.46
CA PHE A 8 -3.26 -22.70 -11.47
C PHE A 8 -3.92 -22.89 -10.09
N ASP A 9 -3.65 -24.03 -9.44
CA ASP A 9 -4.05 -24.26 -8.05
C ASP A 9 -2.80 -24.26 -7.16
N PRO A 10 -2.44 -23.12 -6.53
CA PRO A 10 -1.29 -23.05 -5.66
C PRO A 10 -1.46 -23.99 -4.46
N ALA A 11 -0.37 -24.62 -4.01
CA ALA A 11 -0.34 -25.45 -2.80
C ALA A 11 -0.72 -24.69 -1.50
N LEU A 12 -0.93 -23.38 -1.60
CA LEU A 12 -1.38 -22.51 -0.53
C LEU A 12 -2.88 -22.66 -0.25
N THR A 13 -3.22 -22.76 1.05
CA THR A 13 -4.62 -22.70 1.50
C THR A 13 -5.26 -21.37 1.12
N ARG A 14 -6.59 -21.35 0.95
CA ARG A 14 -7.35 -20.11 0.70
C ARG A 14 -7.02 -19.01 1.71
N ARG A 15 -6.84 -19.36 2.99
CA ARG A 15 -6.48 -18.41 4.05
C ARG A 15 -5.11 -17.79 3.82
N SER A 16 -4.12 -18.60 3.44
CA SER A 16 -2.77 -18.11 3.10
C SER A 16 -2.80 -17.17 1.90
N ARG A 17 -3.60 -17.47 0.87
CA ARG A 17 -3.75 -16.59 -0.30
C ARG A 17 -4.35 -15.23 0.07
N ILE A 18 -5.39 -15.23 0.91
CA ILE A 18 -5.97 -13.99 1.46
C ILE A 18 -4.93 -13.22 2.25
N ALA A 19 -4.19 -13.89 3.15
CA ALA A 19 -3.17 -13.24 3.96
C ALA A 19 -2.05 -12.61 3.10
N ILE A 20 -1.63 -13.27 2.01
CA ILE A 20 -0.63 -12.73 1.09
C ILE A 20 -1.14 -11.47 0.38
N GLY A 21 -2.43 -11.45 -0.02
CA GLY A 21 -3.02 -10.33 -0.74
C GLY A 21 -3.39 -9.16 0.17
N ALA A 22 -4.08 -9.44 1.26
CA ALA A 22 -4.62 -8.43 2.17
C ALA A 22 -3.61 -7.96 3.22
N GLY A 23 -2.69 -8.84 3.63
CA GLY A 23 -1.73 -8.59 4.69
C GLY A 23 -0.92 -7.29 4.54
N PRO A 24 -0.23 -7.03 3.42
CA PRO A 24 0.58 -5.83 3.27
C PRO A 24 -0.24 -4.54 3.39
N TRP A 25 -1.47 -4.51 2.87
CA TRP A 25 -2.38 -3.38 2.97
C TRP A 25 -2.90 -3.15 4.40
N ILE A 26 -3.23 -4.22 5.12
CA ILE A 26 -3.61 -4.15 6.53
C ILE A 26 -2.44 -3.60 7.36
N VAL A 27 -1.21 -4.04 7.07
CA VAL A 27 0.00 -3.51 7.71
C VAL A 27 0.13 -2.01 7.42
N ALA A 28 -0.02 -1.55 6.17
CA ALA A 28 0.02 -0.13 5.84
C ALA A 28 -1.03 0.69 6.62
N ALA A 29 -2.26 0.18 6.73
CA ALA A 29 -3.32 0.80 7.52
C ALA A 29 -2.97 0.93 9.01
N VAL A 30 -2.44 -0.14 9.61
CA VAL A 30 -2.01 -0.13 11.02
C VAL A 30 -0.85 0.84 11.22
N VAL A 31 0.15 0.83 10.33
CA VAL A 31 1.30 1.75 10.44
C VAL A 31 0.84 3.20 10.33
N HIS A 32 -0.09 3.53 9.43
CA HIS A 32 -0.61 4.90 9.32
C HIS A 32 -1.35 5.33 10.59
N LEU A 33 -2.19 4.46 11.16
CA LEU A 33 -2.86 4.73 12.45
C LEU A 33 -1.86 4.93 13.60
N VAL A 34 -0.79 4.14 13.64
CA VAL A 34 0.28 4.28 14.63
C VAL A 34 1.01 5.62 14.46
N VAL A 35 1.35 6.00 13.23
CA VAL A 35 1.99 7.30 12.94
C VAL A 35 1.07 8.44 13.37
N TYR A 36 -0.23 8.38 13.02
CA TYR A 36 -1.21 9.35 13.49
C TYR A 36 -1.22 9.44 15.03
N ALA A 37 -1.31 8.32 15.74
CA ALA A 37 -1.30 8.32 17.19
C ALA A 37 -0.02 8.94 17.78
N ILE A 38 1.13 8.77 17.13
CA ILE A 38 2.41 9.36 17.56
C ILE A 38 2.43 10.88 17.33
N VAL A 39 1.98 11.35 16.16
CA VAL A 39 2.16 12.77 15.76
C VAL A 39 0.94 13.65 15.99
N HIS A 40 -0.25 13.10 16.31
CA HIS A 40 -1.51 13.86 16.34
C HIS A 40 -1.47 15.14 17.17
N GLY A 41 -0.77 15.13 18.32
CA GLY A 41 -0.64 16.31 19.19
C GLY A 41 0.26 17.42 18.65
N GLN A 42 0.92 17.20 17.51
CA GLN A 42 1.82 18.14 16.84
C GLN A 42 1.27 18.57 15.47
N LEU A 43 0.10 18.09 15.07
CA LEU A 43 -0.47 18.41 13.77
C LEU A 43 -1.17 19.77 13.80
N PRO A 44 -1.03 20.58 12.73
CA PRO A 44 -1.89 21.74 12.53
C PRO A 44 -3.37 21.33 12.36
N ASN A 45 -4.28 22.31 12.45
CA ASN A 45 -5.72 22.10 12.27
C ASN A 45 -6.07 21.48 10.90
N GLU A 46 -5.27 21.79 9.87
CA GLU A 46 -5.34 21.20 8.54
C GLU A 46 -3.96 20.72 8.13
N VAL A 47 -3.90 19.58 7.45
CA VAL A 47 -2.68 18.99 6.90
C VAL A 47 -2.77 18.95 5.38
N VAL A 48 -1.61 18.93 4.73
CA VAL A 48 -1.51 18.75 3.29
C VAL A 48 -2.00 17.36 2.91
N SER A 49 -2.98 17.31 2.01
CA SER A 49 -3.51 16.07 1.43
C SER A 49 -3.10 15.84 -0.03
N HIS A 50 -2.59 16.87 -0.70
CA HIS A 50 -2.12 16.79 -2.07
C HIS A 50 -0.93 17.75 -2.26
N VAL A 51 0.09 17.28 -2.98
CA VAL A 51 1.27 18.05 -3.35
C VAL A 51 1.34 18.06 -4.87
N GLY A 52 1.05 19.21 -5.47
CA GLY A 52 1.15 19.47 -6.90
C GLY A 52 2.56 19.82 -7.35
N GLY A 53 2.70 20.19 -8.62
CA GLY A 53 4.00 20.56 -9.21
C GLY A 53 4.63 21.82 -8.58
N ASP A 54 3.79 22.71 -8.04
CA ASP A 54 4.21 23.98 -7.44
C ASP A 54 4.23 23.93 -5.89
N GLY A 55 4.01 22.75 -5.29
CA GLY A 55 3.97 22.55 -3.83
C GLY A 55 2.60 22.11 -3.31
N PRO A 56 2.33 22.27 -1.99
CA PRO A 56 1.06 21.91 -1.37
C PRO A 56 -0.13 22.68 -1.96
N ASP A 57 -1.12 21.98 -2.49
CA ASP A 57 -2.30 22.56 -3.16
C ASP A 57 -3.64 21.97 -2.70
N GLY A 58 -3.62 21.00 -1.78
CA GLY A 58 -4.80 20.42 -1.16
C GLY A 58 -4.62 20.25 0.35
N PHE A 59 -5.65 20.60 1.12
CA PHE A 59 -5.62 20.59 2.58
C PHE A 59 -6.89 19.94 3.14
N MET A 60 -6.77 19.26 4.28
CA MET A 60 -7.93 18.76 5.03
C MET A 60 -7.60 18.50 6.50
N GLU A 61 -8.63 18.29 7.30
CA GLU A 61 -8.49 17.86 8.69
C GLU A 61 -7.67 16.55 8.80
N PRO A 62 -6.71 16.45 9.75
CA PRO A 62 -5.86 15.28 9.90
C PRO A 62 -6.60 13.95 10.03
N LEU A 63 -7.63 13.92 10.89
CA LEU A 63 -8.40 12.69 11.12
C LEU A 63 -9.15 12.26 9.87
N LYS A 64 -9.66 13.21 9.08
CA LYS A 64 -10.32 12.95 7.80
C LYS A 64 -9.35 12.34 6.80
N LEU A 65 -8.12 12.86 6.69
CA LEU A 65 -7.10 12.31 5.80
C LEU A 65 -6.75 10.86 6.19
N VAL A 66 -6.48 10.63 7.48
CA VAL A 66 -6.16 9.29 7.99
C VAL A 66 -7.32 8.32 7.74
N ALA A 67 -8.57 8.74 8.00
CA ALA A 67 -9.74 7.91 7.75
C ALA A 67 -9.90 7.53 6.27
N ILE A 68 -9.70 8.49 5.35
CA ILE A 68 -9.74 8.23 3.91
C ILE A 68 -8.63 7.26 3.51
N THR A 69 -7.38 7.51 3.92
CA THR A 69 -6.25 6.65 3.57
C THR A 69 -6.39 5.24 4.13
N VAL A 70 -6.83 5.09 5.38
CA VAL A 70 -7.14 3.77 5.95
C VAL A 70 -8.25 3.08 5.17
N GLY A 71 -9.30 3.83 4.79
CA GLY A 71 -10.37 3.31 3.93
C GLY A 71 -9.85 2.77 2.60
N VAL A 72 -8.96 3.50 1.94
CA VAL A 72 -8.29 3.07 0.69
C VAL A 72 -7.51 1.78 0.92
N PHE A 73 -6.64 1.73 1.94
CA PHE A 73 -5.87 0.52 2.24
C PHE A 73 -6.74 -0.69 2.55
N LEU A 74 -7.86 -0.52 3.27
CA LEU A 74 -8.79 -1.61 3.51
C LEU A 74 -9.52 -2.05 2.24
N GLY A 75 -9.87 -1.11 1.35
CA GLY A 75 -10.41 -1.41 0.03
C GLY A 75 -9.46 -2.24 -0.82
N GLU A 76 -8.17 -1.85 -0.84
CA GLU A 76 -7.11 -2.57 -1.54
C GLU A 76 -6.83 -3.95 -0.90
N ALA A 77 -6.90 -4.06 0.43
CA ALA A 77 -6.79 -5.33 1.13
C ALA A 77 -7.87 -6.32 0.68
N VAL A 78 -9.11 -5.85 0.55
CA VAL A 78 -10.23 -6.65 0.04
C VAL A 78 -10.00 -7.02 -1.43
N LEU A 79 -9.60 -6.05 -2.26
CA LEU A 79 -9.36 -6.26 -3.69
C LEU A 79 -8.28 -7.32 -3.93
N PHE A 80 -7.08 -7.15 -3.37
CA PHE A 80 -5.96 -8.08 -3.58
C PHE A 80 -6.17 -9.42 -2.89
N GLY A 81 -6.79 -9.42 -1.70
CA GLY A 81 -7.20 -10.66 -1.03
C GLY A 81 -8.18 -11.47 -1.88
N TYR A 82 -9.15 -10.81 -2.54
CA TYR A 82 -10.09 -11.43 -3.45
C TYR A 82 -9.42 -11.92 -4.74
N LEU A 83 -8.57 -11.09 -5.36
CA LEU A 83 -7.89 -11.45 -6.60
C LEU A 83 -7.03 -12.71 -6.43
N LEU A 84 -6.31 -12.88 -5.32
CA LEU A 84 -5.45 -14.06 -5.08
C LEU A 84 -6.21 -15.34 -4.71
N VAL A 85 -7.52 -15.29 -4.46
CA VAL A 85 -8.33 -16.52 -4.24
C VAL A 85 -9.08 -16.98 -5.50
N ARG A 86 -8.99 -16.25 -6.61
CA ARG A 86 -9.68 -16.57 -7.85
C ARG A 86 -9.01 -17.77 -8.55
N ARG A 87 -9.80 -18.79 -8.93
CA ARG A 87 -9.29 -20.07 -9.47
C ARG A 87 -8.84 -20.09 -10.94
N GLN A 88 -8.79 -18.94 -11.62
CA GLN A 88 -8.53 -18.86 -13.07
C GLN A 88 -7.24 -18.10 -13.42
N GLN A 89 -6.25 -18.16 -12.54
CA GLN A 89 -5.00 -17.44 -12.73
C GLN A 89 -3.96 -18.37 -13.37
N THR A 90 -3.05 -17.81 -14.16
CA THR A 90 -1.77 -18.47 -14.45
C THR A 90 -0.81 -18.27 -13.28
N VAL A 91 0.28 -19.04 -13.24
CA VAL A 91 1.33 -18.90 -12.22
C VAL A 91 1.94 -17.49 -12.25
N GLU A 92 2.17 -16.95 -13.45
CA GLU A 92 2.74 -15.63 -13.67
C GLU A 92 1.80 -14.54 -13.16
N GLN A 93 0.49 -14.67 -13.44
CA GLN A 93 -0.52 -13.73 -12.94
C GLN A 93 -0.59 -13.76 -11.41
N TYR A 94 -0.54 -14.94 -10.79
CA TYR A 94 -0.57 -15.09 -9.34
C TYR A 94 0.65 -14.42 -8.68
N ARG A 95 1.85 -14.63 -9.24
CA ARG A 95 3.09 -13.99 -8.77
C ARG A 95 3.09 -12.49 -8.98
N LEU A 96 2.64 -12.02 -10.14
CA LEU A 96 2.53 -10.58 -10.42
C LEU A 96 1.57 -9.90 -9.44
N LEU A 97 0.41 -10.51 -9.17
CA LEU A 97 -0.55 -9.96 -8.20
C LEU A 97 0.01 -9.92 -6.79
N ALA A 98 0.76 -10.95 -6.37
CA ALA A 98 1.45 -10.92 -5.08
C ALA A 98 2.54 -9.84 -5.03
N ALA A 99 3.31 -9.66 -6.12
CA ALA A 99 4.29 -8.59 -6.23
C ALA A 99 3.62 -7.21 -6.14
N CYS A 100 2.51 -7.00 -6.87
CA CYS A 100 1.75 -5.75 -6.82
C CYS A 100 1.18 -5.49 -5.44
N ALA A 101 0.54 -6.47 -4.79
CA ALA A 101 -0.01 -6.31 -3.45
C ALA A 101 1.05 -5.86 -2.44
N TRP A 102 2.24 -6.46 -2.51
CA TRP A 102 3.34 -6.15 -1.58
C TRP A 102 4.05 -4.85 -1.92
N GLY A 103 4.40 -4.67 -3.20
CA GLY A 103 5.15 -3.51 -3.67
C GLY A 103 4.34 -2.23 -3.60
N VAL A 104 3.13 -2.24 -4.17
CA VAL A 104 2.27 -1.04 -4.20
C VAL A 104 1.88 -0.63 -2.79
N ALA A 105 1.45 -1.56 -1.93
CA ALA A 105 1.12 -1.25 -0.54
C ALA A 105 2.31 -0.59 0.21
N ALA A 106 3.53 -1.07 -0.02
CA ALA A 106 4.71 -0.52 0.65
C ALA A 106 5.12 0.84 0.08
N GLY A 107 5.11 1.02 -1.24
CA GLY A 107 5.45 2.28 -1.89
C GLY A 107 4.42 3.38 -1.65
N GLU A 108 3.14 3.06 -1.83
CA GLU A 108 2.02 3.95 -1.53
C GLU A 108 1.95 4.25 -0.03
N GLY A 109 2.07 3.21 0.81
CA GLY A 109 2.15 3.36 2.26
C GLY A 109 3.27 4.32 2.67
N TYR A 110 4.48 4.16 2.10
CA TYR A 110 5.58 5.09 2.34
C TYR A 110 5.21 6.53 1.96
N LEU A 111 4.71 6.78 0.75
CA LEU A 111 4.39 8.15 0.30
C LEU A 111 3.34 8.82 1.18
N LEU A 112 2.23 8.13 1.44
CA LEU A 112 1.12 8.69 2.20
C LEU A 112 1.52 8.92 3.66
N ILE A 113 2.21 7.96 4.27
CA ILE A 113 2.61 8.04 5.68
C ILE A 113 3.74 9.06 5.88
N ALA A 114 4.73 9.11 5.00
CA ALA A 114 5.82 10.08 5.09
C ALA A 114 5.33 11.51 4.87
N SER A 115 4.47 11.73 3.86
CA SER A 115 3.85 13.04 3.61
C SER A 115 3.00 13.49 4.79
N PHE A 116 2.18 12.59 5.34
CA PHE A 116 1.39 12.88 6.53
C PHE A 116 2.27 13.25 7.74
N ALA A 117 3.29 12.44 8.03
CA ALA A 117 4.20 12.68 9.15
C ALA A 117 4.98 14.00 9.01
N ALA A 118 5.31 14.41 7.79
CA ALA A 118 6.02 15.65 7.51
C ALA A 118 5.22 16.92 7.85
N ASN A 119 3.89 16.81 8.06
CA ASN A 119 3.08 17.91 8.55
C ASN A 119 3.26 18.19 10.05
N ALA A 120 3.85 17.25 10.80
CA ALA A 120 4.00 17.38 12.25
C ALA A 120 4.96 18.54 12.60
N GLY A 121 4.51 19.41 13.49
CA GLY A 121 5.28 20.58 13.95
C GLY A 121 5.20 21.80 13.02
N LEU A 122 4.48 21.72 11.89
CA LEU A 122 4.25 22.89 11.04
C LEU A 122 3.25 23.85 11.70
N SER A 123 3.55 25.15 11.59
CA SER A 123 2.61 26.21 11.99
C SER A 123 1.63 26.57 10.86
N ASP A 124 2.09 26.54 9.60
CA ASP A 124 1.25 26.62 8.40
C ASP A 124 1.54 25.40 7.51
N PRO A 125 0.52 24.59 7.13
CA PRO A 125 0.72 23.46 6.24
C PRO A 125 1.24 23.84 4.83
N ARG A 126 1.13 25.12 4.42
CA ARG A 126 1.71 25.62 3.16
C ARG A 126 3.24 25.60 3.15
N ASP A 127 3.86 25.58 4.33
CA ASP A 127 5.32 25.55 4.48
C ASP A 127 5.88 24.12 4.37
N LEU A 128 5.05 23.12 4.05
CA LEU A 128 5.50 21.74 3.89
C LEU A 128 6.52 21.62 2.76
N ASP A 129 7.78 21.34 3.13
CA ASP A 129 8.83 20.95 2.20
C ASP A 129 8.84 19.42 2.05
N PHE A 130 8.10 18.92 1.06
CA PHE A 130 8.04 17.51 0.71
C PHE A 130 8.46 17.30 -0.76
N PRO A 131 9.78 17.23 -1.05
CA PRO A 131 10.27 17.20 -2.42
C PRO A 131 9.90 15.88 -3.11
N MET A 132 8.89 15.91 -3.98
CA MET A 132 8.43 14.73 -4.72
C MET A 132 9.52 14.11 -5.60
N SER A 133 10.49 14.91 -6.05
CA SER A 133 11.69 14.44 -6.76
C SER A 133 12.56 13.49 -5.95
N VAL A 134 12.49 13.54 -4.62
CA VAL A 134 13.20 12.63 -3.71
C VAL A 134 12.30 11.47 -3.28
N HIS A 135 11.07 11.78 -2.85
CA HIS A 135 10.18 10.78 -2.28
C HIS A 135 9.63 9.78 -3.31
N VAL A 136 9.41 10.20 -4.57
CA VAL A 136 8.94 9.29 -5.62
C VAL A 136 9.97 8.21 -5.95
N PRO A 137 11.26 8.52 -6.23
CA PRO A 137 12.29 7.49 -6.40
C PRO A 137 12.41 6.52 -5.20
N VAL A 138 12.32 7.03 -3.98
CA VAL A 138 12.36 6.17 -2.77
C VAL A 138 11.15 5.24 -2.72
N ALA A 139 9.95 5.75 -2.99
CA ALA A 139 8.73 4.95 -3.04
C ALA A 139 8.80 3.86 -4.12
N ILE A 140 9.35 4.18 -5.30
CA ILE A 140 9.59 3.22 -6.39
C ILE A 140 10.58 2.15 -5.94
N ALA A 141 11.69 2.53 -5.30
CA ALA A 141 12.68 1.57 -4.80
C ALA A 141 12.07 0.62 -3.76
N ILE A 142 11.29 1.15 -2.80
CA ILE A 142 10.56 0.36 -1.80
C ILE A 142 9.57 -0.58 -2.50
N CYS A 143 8.79 -0.07 -3.45
CA CYS A 143 7.81 -0.84 -4.20
C CYS A 143 8.47 -2.03 -4.93
N LEU A 144 9.58 -1.80 -5.62
CA LEU A 144 10.31 -2.85 -6.33
C LEU A 144 10.88 -3.90 -5.38
N VAL A 145 11.53 -3.47 -4.29
CA VAL A 145 12.15 -4.39 -3.33
C VAL A 145 11.09 -5.24 -2.62
N VAL A 146 10.04 -4.61 -2.10
CA VAL A 146 9.00 -5.31 -1.33
C VAL A 146 8.11 -6.15 -2.26
N GLY A 147 7.87 -5.69 -3.49
CA GLY A 147 7.20 -6.48 -4.52
C GLY A 147 7.97 -7.74 -4.89
N ALA A 148 9.30 -7.66 -5.03
CA ALA A 148 10.15 -8.83 -5.27
C ALA A 148 10.07 -9.84 -4.12
N ILE A 149 9.96 -9.38 -2.87
CA ILE A 149 9.72 -10.25 -1.71
C ILE A 149 8.37 -10.97 -1.85
N GLY A 150 7.29 -10.24 -2.17
CA GLY A 150 5.95 -10.80 -2.39
C GLY A 150 5.94 -11.90 -3.46
N ALA A 151 6.55 -11.64 -4.62
CA ALA A 151 6.70 -12.65 -5.68
C ALA A 151 7.49 -13.88 -5.22
N THR A 152 8.57 -13.67 -4.46
CA THR A 152 9.44 -14.76 -3.99
C THR A 152 8.75 -15.65 -2.97
N LEU A 153 7.92 -15.07 -2.08
CA LEU A 153 7.13 -15.83 -1.09
C LEU A 153 6.19 -16.82 -1.77
N VAL A 154 5.50 -16.37 -2.81
CA VAL A 154 4.62 -17.20 -3.62
C VAL A 154 5.42 -18.23 -4.42
N TRP A 155 6.50 -17.83 -5.09
CA TRP A 155 7.34 -18.74 -5.86
C TRP A 155 7.88 -19.92 -5.03
N LYS A 156 8.27 -19.66 -3.78
CA LYS A 156 8.71 -20.72 -2.85
C LYS A 156 7.57 -21.65 -2.44
N ALA A 157 6.34 -21.13 -2.32
CA ALA A 157 5.18 -21.93 -1.99
C ALA A 157 4.74 -22.84 -3.15
N ASP A 158 4.97 -22.44 -4.40
CA ASP A 158 4.67 -23.25 -5.59
C ASP A 158 5.63 -24.44 -5.77
N ARG A 159 6.81 -24.41 -5.14
CA ARG A 159 7.86 -25.44 -5.29
C ARG A 159 7.81 -26.56 -4.25
N ARG A 160 6.85 -26.52 -3.33
CA ARG A 160 6.64 -27.53 -2.29
C ARG A 160 5.49 -28.44 -2.66
#